data_AF-A0A9D4WHN8-F1
#
_entry.id   AF-A0A9D4WHN8-F1
#
_cell.length_a   1.000
_cell.length_b   1.000
_cell.length_c   1.000
_cell.angle_alpha   90.00
_cell.angle_beta   90.00
_cell.angle_gamma   90.00
#
_symmetry.space_group_name_H-M   'P 1'
#
loop_
_entity.id
_entity.type
_entity.pdbx_description
1 polymer ?
#
loop_
_entity_poly.entity_id
_entity_poly.type
_entity_poly.pdbx_seq_one_letter_code
_entity_poly.pdbx_strand_id
1 'polypeptide(L)'
;DSDEEESDSVVSERRVPVGKYHVKESFASILLSIIKKYGDIGESCHLESVVMRSYYIECVCFVVQELQSSSIMHLTSSKVKELLAVLKDVESAQLRVEWLRTIVNDVAENIELINEHQTVETEKANSDKEMKSLQEELESKIEILVQKEQEVADIKTKIDGIRGRLGELEVESSEMEKNMLSIKSKVDNLDSRSLLDELL
;
A
#
# COMPACT_ATOMS: atom_id res chain seq x y z
N ASP A 1 57.23 -29.04 25.73
CA ASP A 1 55.91 -29.23 26.35
C ASP A 1 54.97 -28.12 25.92
N SER A 2 54.28 -28.36 24.81
CA SER A 2 53.10 -27.62 24.37
C SER A 2 52.30 -28.57 23.49
N ASP A 3 50.99 -28.36 23.49
CA ASP A 3 50.00 -28.86 22.53
C ASP A 3 49.18 -30.08 23.02
N GLU A 4 48.36 -29.83 24.05
CA GLU A 4 47.06 -30.50 24.18
C GLU A 4 46.05 -29.69 23.35
N GLU A 5 45.87 -30.06 22.08
CA GLU A 5 44.69 -29.68 21.32
C GLU A 5 43.49 -30.48 21.87
N GLU A 6 42.64 -29.81 22.65
CA GLU A 6 41.29 -30.30 22.96
C GLU A 6 40.48 -30.39 21.66
N SER A 7 40.43 -31.59 21.10
CA SER A 7 39.50 -31.91 20.02
C SER A 7 38.07 -31.84 20.56
N ASP A 8 37.34 -30.80 20.17
CA ASP A 8 35.91 -30.66 20.43
C ASP A 8 35.18 -31.82 19.71
N SER A 9 34.94 -32.89 20.46
CA SER A 9 34.35 -34.13 19.97
C SER A 9 32.91 -33.84 19.56
N VAL A 10 32.66 -33.79 18.25
CA VAL A 10 31.31 -33.69 17.69
C VAL A 10 30.49 -34.88 18.21
N VAL A 11 29.69 -34.63 19.24
CA VAL A 11 28.80 -35.64 19.82
C VAL A 11 27.82 -36.05 18.72
N SER A 12 28.13 -37.18 18.09
CA SER A 12 27.31 -37.75 17.04
C SER A 12 25.96 -38.11 17.65
N GLU A 13 24.90 -37.45 17.18
CA GLU A 13 23.53 -37.67 17.64
C GLU A 13 23.20 -39.17 17.61
N ARG A 14 22.58 -39.66 18.69
CA ARG A 14 22.27 -41.07 18.85
C ARG A 14 21.37 -41.54 17.70
N ARG A 15 21.76 -42.64 17.06
CA ARG A 15 20.95 -43.31 16.03
C ARG A 15 20.22 -44.52 16.62
N VAL A 16 18.97 -44.69 16.25
CA VAL A 16 18.08 -45.77 16.72
C VAL A 16 17.46 -46.50 15.53
N PRO A 17 17.21 -47.81 15.65
CA PRO A 17 16.57 -48.58 14.59
C PRO A 17 15.06 -48.29 14.55
N VAL A 18 14.53 -48.06 13.36
CA VAL A 18 13.09 -47.98 13.08
C VAL A 18 12.79 -48.82 11.84
N GLY A 19 12.23 -50.00 12.05
CA GLY A 19 12.09 -51.00 10.99
C GLY A 19 13.46 -51.44 10.48
N LYS A 20 13.71 -51.25 9.17
CA LYS A 20 14.99 -51.58 8.52
C LYS A 20 15.98 -50.40 8.45
N TYR A 21 15.60 -49.24 8.97
CA TYR A 21 16.39 -48.00 8.88
C TYR A 21 17.05 -47.66 10.22
N HIS A 22 18.19 -46.98 10.16
CA HIS A 22 18.90 -46.46 11.34
C HIS A 22 18.98 -44.94 11.26
N VAL A 23 18.10 -44.28 12.01
CA VAL A 23 17.89 -42.82 11.95
C VAL A 23 18.26 -42.16 13.28
N LYS A 24 18.54 -40.86 13.25
CA LYS A 24 18.66 -40.01 14.45
C LYS A 24 17.44 -40.19 15.36
N GLU A 25 17.69 -40.22 16.66
CA GLU A 25 16.65 -40.39 17.69
C GLU A 25 15.55 -39.34 17.59
N SER A 26 15.89 -38.10 17.24
CA SER A 26 14.94 -37.00 16.99
C SER A 26 13.93 -37.28 15.87
N PHE A 27 14.30 -38.07 14.86
CA PHE A 27 13.43 -38.42 13.74
C PHE A 27 12.63 -39.71 13.94
N ALA A 28 12.91 -40.48 14.99
CA ALA A 28 12.30 -41.81 15.17
C ALA A 28 10.76 -41.74 15.26
N SER A 29 10.22 -40.77 15.99
CA SER A 29 8.78 -40.58 16.16
C SER A 29 8.07 -40.16 14.85
N ILE A 30 8.74 -39.30 14.07
CA ILE A 30 8.27 -38.85 12.76
C ILE A 30 8.22 -40.04 11.80
N LEU A 31 9.31 -40.80 11.70
CA LEU A 31 9.39 -41.96 10.83
C LEU A 31 8.37 -43.04 11.18
N LEU A 32 8.18 -43.33 12.48
CA LEU A 32 7.13 -44.26 12.93
C LEU A 32 5.73 -43.80 12.49
N SER A 33 5.46 -42.49 12.59
CA SER A 33 4.17 -41.92 12.18
C SER A 33 3.97 -42.00 10.67
N ILE A 34 5.02 -41.74 9.88
CA ILE A 34 5.02 -41.91 8.43
C ILE A 34 4.74 -43.36 8.07
N ILE A 35 5.48 -44.32 8.63
CA ILE A 35 5.30 -45.75 8.35
C ILE A 35 3.90 -46.21 8.72
N LYS A 36 3.37 -45.77 9.85
CA LYS A 36 2.01 -46.08 10.28
C LYS A 36 0.95 -45.58 9.29
N LYS A 37 1.17 -44.43 8.66
CA LYS A 37 0.18 -43.78 7.78
C LYS A 37 0.32 -44.19 6.31
N TYR A 38 1.55 -44.31 5.81
CA TYR A 38 1.85 -44.48 4.39
C TYR A 38 2.57 -45.80 4.08
N GLY A 39 2.83 -46.64 5.09
CA GLY A 39 3.64 -47.84 4.94
C GLY A 39 5.13 -47.54 4.79
N ASP A 40 5.91 -48.54 4.42
CA ASP A 40 7.34 -48.37 4.19
C ASP A 40 7.60 -47.59 2.89
N ILE A 41 7.80 -46.28 3.01
CA ILE A 41 7.99 -45.38 1.86
C ILE A 41 9.29 -45.67 1.07
N GLY A 42 10.27 -46.34 1.67
CA GLY A 42 11.53 -46.72 1.01
C GLY A 42 11.56 -48.16 0.52
N GLU A 43 10.44 -48.88 0.51
CA GLU A 43 10.32 -50.24 -0.03
C GLU A 43 10.80 -50.35 -1.48
N SER A 44 10.42 -49.40 -2.33
CA SER A 44 10.79 -49.30 -3.75
C SER A 44 12.12 -48.59 -4.01
N CYS A 45 12.85 -48.18 -2.98
CA CYS A 45 14.10 -47.45 -3.13
C CYS A 45 15.17 -48.31 -3.81
N HIS A 46 15.81 -47.79 -4.85
CA HIS A 46 16.83 -48.51 -5.61
C HIS A 46 18.23 -48.48 -4.98
N LEU A 47 18.42 -47.75 -3.88
CA LEU A 47 19.70 -47.67 -3.19
C LEU A 47 19.96 -48.97 -2.42
N GLU A 48 21.07 -49.64 -2.69
CA GLU A 48 21.42 -50.91 -2.04
C GLU A 48 21.90 -50.74 -0.59
N SER A 49 22.65 -49.66 -0.32
CA SER A 49 23.23 -49.42 1.00
C SER A 49 22.15 -49.00 2.01
N VAL A 50 21.97 -49.78 3.07
CA VAL A 50 21.05 -49.46 4.19
C VAL A 50 21.39 -48.13 4.83
N VAL A 51 22.68 -47.77 4.89
CA VAL A 51 23.13 -46.48 5.43
C VAL A 51 22.62 -45.33 4.55
N MET A 52 22.78 -45.44 3.23
CA MET A 52 22.29 -44.42 2.30
C MET A 52 20.77 -44.33 2.30
N ARG A 53 20.06 -45.46 2.29
CA ARG A 53 18.60 -45.46 2.42
C ARG A 53 18.14 -44.78 3.70
N SER A 54 18.81 -45.05 4.82
CA SER A 54 18.49 -44.43 6.10
C SER A 54 18.70 -42.92 6.04
N TYR A 55 19.77 -42.44 5.39
CA TYR A 55 20.00 -41.02 5.17
C TYR A 55 18.88 -40.34 4.37
N TYR A 56 18.43 -40.94 3.26
CA TYR A 56 17.32 -40.40 2.47
C TYR A 56 15.99 -40.40 3.25
N ILE A 57 15.78 -41.39 4.13
CA ILE A 57 14.63 -41.40 5.06
C ILE A 57 14.75 -40.26 6.10
N GLU A 58 15.96 -39.97 6.59
CA GLU A 58 16.21 -38.81 7.46
C GLU A 58 15.89 -37.50 6.73
N CYS A 59 16.21 -37.37 5.43
CA CYS A 59 15.81 -36.21 4.62
C CYS A 59 14.29 -36.02 4.57
N VAL A 60 13.51 -37.11 4.43
CA VAL A 60 12.04 -37.04 4.49
C VAL A 60 11.56 -36.56 5.86
N CYS A 61 12.13 -37.12 6.94
CA CYS A 61 11.78 -36.74 8.30
C CYS A 61 12.10 -35.28 8.58
N PHE A 62 13.23 -34.79 8.06
CA PHE A 62 13.61 -33.39 8.11
C PHE A 62 12.56 -32.49 7.46
N VAL A 63 12.13 -32.80 6.23
CA VAL A 63 11.08 -31.99 5.56
C VAL A 63 9.80 -31.96 6.40
N VAL A 64 9.36 -33.11 6.93
CA VAL A 64 8.17 -33.16 7.79
C VAL A 64 8.35 -32.35 9.07
N GLN A 65 9.54 -32.42 9.69
CA GLN A 65 9.84 -31.64 10.89
C GLN A 65 9.77 -30.15 10.61
N GLU A 66 10.38 -29.67 9.52
CA GLU A 66 10.37 -28.25 9.15
C GLU A 66 8.94 -27.73 8.93
N LEU A 67 8.08 -28.52 8.29
CA LEU A 67 6.66 -28.18 8.11
C LEU A 67 5.88 -28.17 9.44
N GLN A 68 6.28 -28.97 10.43
CA GLN A 68 5.62 -29.04 11.74
C GLN A 68 6.13 -27.97 12.72
N SER A 69 7.41 -27.60 12.64
CA SER A 69 8.03 -26.63 13.54
C SER A 69 7.70 -25.19 13.18
N SER A 70 7.48 -24.92 11.90
CA SER A 70 7.17 -23.58 11.42
C SER A 70 5.67 -23.42 11.24
N SER A 71 5.11 -22.31 11.75
CA SER A 71 3.82 -21.85 11.22
C SER A 71 3.99 -21.63 9.73
N ILE A 72 3.01 -22.05 8.92
CA ILE A 72 3.01 -21.82 7.47
C ILE A 72 3.23 -20.34 7.15
N MET A 73 2.74 -19.44 8.00
CA MET A 73 2.93 -17.99 7.88
C MET A 73 4.38 -17.50 8.05
N HIS A 74 5.27 -18.33 8.58
CA HIS A 74 6.68 -17.99 8.81
C HIS A 74 7.64 -18.73 7.87
N LEU A 75 7.14 -19.64 7.03
CA LEU A 75 7.95 -20.27 6.00
C LEU A 75 8.24 -19.27 4.88
N THR A 76 9.52 -19.13 4.54
CA THR A 76 9.94 -18.28 3.43
C THR A 76 9.88 -19.04 2.11
N SER A 77 9.69 -18.33 0.99
CA SER A 77 9.74 -18.92 -0.35
C SER A 77 11.06 -19.65 -0.62
N SER A 78 12.20 -19.14 -0.12
CA SER A 78 13.49 -19.80 -0.24
C SER A 78 13.54 -21.14 0.50
N LYS A 79 12.98 -21.20 1.72
CA LYS A 79 12.94 -22.43 2.49
C LYS A 79 12.06 -23.48 1.82
N VAL A 80 10.90 -23.11 1.30
CA VAL A 80 10.04 -24.05 0.57
C VAL A 80 10.71 -24.59 -0.69
N LYS A 81 11.45 -23.75 -1.44
CA LYS A 81 12.25 -24.20 -2.59
C LYS A 81 13.33 -25.20 -2.18
N GLU A 82 14.01 -24.98 -1.05
CA GLU A 82 14.96 -25.94 -0.48
C GLU A 82 14.30 -27.28 -0.17
N LEU A 83 13.16 -27.27 0.52
CA LEU A 83 12.41 -28.50 0.84
C LEU A 83 11.96 -29.24 -0.43
N LEU A 84 11.50 -28.52 -1.45
CA LEU A 84 11.15 -29.11 -2.75
C LEU A 84 12.36 -29.72 -3.45
N ALA A 85 13.54 -29.11 -3.35
CA ALA A 85 14.77 -29.68 -3.91
C ALA A 85 15.15 -30.99 -3.20
N VAL A 86 15.10 -31.02 -1.87
CA VAL A 86 15.32 -32.25 -1.08
C VAL A 86 14.37 -33.37 -1.51
N LEU A 87 13.07 -33.07 -1.66
CA LEU A 87 12.10 -34.06 -2.11
C LEU A 87 12.39 -34.57 -3.53
N LYS A 88 12.98 -33.74 -4.40
CA LYS A 88 13.32 -34.15 -5.77
C LYS A 88 14.44 -35.18 -5.78
N ASP A 89 15.43 -34.99 -4.92
CA ASP A 89 16.53 -35.95 -4.76
C ASP A 89 16.00 -37.26 -4.15
N VAL A 90 15.09 -37.16 -3.17
CA VAL A 90 14.42 -38.32 -2.56
C VAL A 90 13.57 -39.12 -3.54
N GLU A 91 12.77 -38.45 -4.38
CA GLU A 91 12.00 -39.07 -5.46
C GLU A 91 12.91 -39.73 -6.49
N SER A 92 14.04 -39.10 -6.81
CA SER A 92 15.05 -39.66 -7.72
C SER A 92 15.59 -41.00 -7.19
N ALA A 93 15.68 -41.15 -5.86
CA ALA A 93 16.02 -42.41 -5.18
C ALA A 93 14.87 -43.44 -5.11
N GLN A 94 13.72 -43.16 -5.74
CA GLN A 94 12.51 -43.99 -5.77
C GLN A 94 11.85 -44.23 -4.41
N LEU A 95 11.98 -43.28 -3.47
CA LEU A 95 11.14 -43.27 -2.27
C LEU A 95 9.75 -42.73 -2.62
N ARG A 96 8.70 -43.35 -2.05
CA ARG A 96 7.29 -42.96 -2.22
C ARG A 96 6.94 -41.75 -1.36
N VAL A 97 7.21 -40.55 -1.87
CA VAL A 97 7.03 -39.27 -1.16
C VAL A 97 6.10 -38.29 -1.88
N GLU A 98 5.32 -38.77 -2.84
CA GLU A 98 4.36 -37.96 -3.61
C GLU A 98 3.36 -37.24 -2.69
N TRP A 99 2.94 -37.89 -1.61
CA TRP A 99 2.07 -37.29 -0.59
C TRP A 99 2.69 -36.06 0.08
N LEU A 100 4.01 -36.08 0.31
CA LEU A 100 4.73 -34.98 0.94
C LEU A 100 5.00 -33.87 -0.08
N ARG A 101 5.31 -34.25 -1.33
CA ARG A 101 5.42 -33.32 -2.45
C ARG A 101 4.15 -32.48 -2.62
N THR A 102 2.98 -33.11 -2.62
CA THR A 102 1.69 -32.41 -2.72
C THR A 102 1.54 -31.39 -1.60
N ILE A 103 1.79 -31.79 -0.35
CA ILE A 103 1.69 -30.88 0.81
C ILE A 103 2.65 -29.69 0.68
N VAL A 104 3.90 -29.91 0.27
CA VAL A 104 4.88 -28.81 0.13
C VAL A 104 4.49 -27.87 -1.02
N ASN A 105 3.91 -28.38 -2.10
CA ASN A 105 3.37 -27.55 -3.18
C ASN A 105 2.20 -26.68 -2.69
N ASP A 106 1.25 -27.27 -1.94
CA ASP A 106 0.13 -26.52 -1.35
C ASP A 106 0.64 -25.42 -0.41
N VAL A 107 1.70 -25.69 0.36
CA VAL A 107 2.36 -24.68 1.21
C VAL A 107 3.00 -23.58 0.36
N ALA A 108 3.62 -23.91 -0.78
CA ALA A 108 4.21 -22.93 -1.69
C ALA A 108 3.15 -21.97 -2.23
N GLU A 109 2.02 -22.49 -2.71
CA GLU A 109 0.89 -21.70 -3.22
C GLU A 109 0.31 -20.78 -2.14
N ASN A 110 0.15 -21.30 -0.91
CA ASN A 110 -0.36 -20.49 0.20
C ASN A 110 0.58 -19.35 0.59
N ILE A 111 1.91 -19.54 0.53
CA ILE A 111 2.87 -18.47 0.79
C ILE A 111 2.79 -17.38 -0.28
N GLU A 112 2.62 -17.76 -1.54
CA GLU A 112 2.43 -16.79 -2.63
C GLU A 112 1.15 -15.97 -2.41
N LEU A 113 0.03 -16.62 -2.09
CA LEU A 113 -1.23 -15.95 -1.76
C LEU A 113 -1.12 -14.99 -0.56
N ILE A 114 -0.39 -15.38 0.49
CA ILE A 114 -0.16 -14.52 1.66
C ILE A 114 0.63 -13.26 1.27
N ASN A 115 1.68 -13.40 0.45
CA ASN A 115 2.49 -12.27 0.01
C ASN A 115 1.68 -11.32 -0.89
N GLU A 116 0.87 -11.87 -1.81
CA GLU A 116 -0.05 -11.09 -2.65
C GLU A 116 -1.07 -10.33 -1.78
N HIS A 117 -1.69 -11.00 -0.82
CA HIS A 117 -2.63 -10.37 0.10
C HIS A 117 -2.02 -9.20 0.86
N GLN A 118 -0.81 -9.38 1.43
CA GLN A 118 -0.10 -8.31 2.13
C GLN A 118 0.19 -7.12 1.21
N THR A 119 0.59 -7.39 -0.04
CA THR A 119 0.85 -6.33 -1.03
C THR A 119 -0.42 -5.52 -1.29
N VAL A 120 -1.52 -6.20 -1.60
CA VAL A 120 -2.83 -5.57 -1.87
C VAL A 120 -3.33 -4.77 -0.66
N GLU A 121 -3.18 -5.29 0.57
CA GLU A 121 -3.55 -4.56 1.78
C GLU A 121 -2.75 -3.27 1.94
N THR A 122 -1.44 -3.29 1.67
CA THR A 122 -0.60 -2.09 1.77
C THR A 122 -0.93 -1.05 0.70
N GLU A 123 -1.20 -1.49 -0.54
CA GLU A 123 -1.62 -0.61 -1.63
C GLU A 123 -2.97 0.04 -1.32
N LYS A 124 -3.94 -0.75 -0.85
CA LYS A 124 -5.26 -0.24 -0.43
C LYS A 124 -5.14 0.80 0.68
N ALA A 125 -4.33 0.53 1.70
CA ALA A 125 -4.12 1.48 2.81
C ALA A 125 -3.52 2.80 2.33
N ASN A 126 -2.61 2.77 1.35
CA ASN A 126 -2.05 3.97 0.73
C ASN A 126 -3.12 4.73 -0.08
N SER A 127 -3.90 4.04 -0.91
CA SER A 127 -5.00 4.66 -1.66
C SER A 127 -6.06 5.28 -0.74
N ASP A 128 -6.43 4.61 0.35
CA ASP A 128 -7.38 5.15 1.34
C ASP A 128 -6.86 6.45 1.97
N LYS A 129 -5.54 6.52 2.25
CA LYS A 129 -4.88 7.72 2.77
C LYS A 129 -4.89 8.87 1.75
N GLU A 130 -4.56 8.59 0.50
CA GLU A 130 -4.59 9.58 -0.58
C GLU A 130 -6.01 10.11 -0.83
N MET A 131 -7.00 9.21 -0.88
CA MET A 131 -8.41 9.57 -1.03
C MET A 131 -8.86 10.51 0.08
N LYS A 132 -8.50 10.21 1.33
CA LYS A 132 -8.83 11.08 2.47
C LYS A 132 -8.19 12.46 2.34
N SER A 133 -6.91 12.53 1.96
CA SER A 133 -6.21 13.80 1.76
C SER A 133 -6.85 14.65 0.65
N LEU A 134 -7.24 14.04 -0.47
CA LEU A 134 -7.91 14.73 -1.57
C LEU A 134 -9.31 15.20 -1.18
N GLN A 135 -10.02 14.43 -0.37
CA GLN A 135 -11.32 14.84 0.16
C GLN A 135 -11.20 16.07 1.07
N GLU A 136 -10.20 16.09 1.96
CA GLU A 136 -9.92 17.24 2.83
C GLU A 136 -9.52 18.49 2.01
N GLU A 137 -8.70 18.32 0.97
CA GLU A 137 -8.34 19.43 0.07
C GLU A 137 -9.57 19.96 -0.69
N LEU A 138 -10.40 19.07 -1.23
CA LEU A 138 -11.61 19.44 -1.96
C LEU A 138 -12.56 20.25 -1.08
N GLU A 139 -12.79 19.83 0.15
CA GLU A 139 -13.65 20.53 1.11
C GLU A 139 -13.13 21.96 1.37
N SER A 140 -11.81 22.10 1.58
CA SER A 140 -11.18 23.42 1.76
C SER A 140 -11.34 24.32 0.52
N LYS A 141 -11.22 23.75 -0.69
CA LYS A 141 -11.41 24.51 -1.93
C LYS A 141 -12.86 24.95 -2.12
N ILE A 142 -13.82 24.12 -1.72
CA ILE A 142 -15.24 24.46 -1.75
C ILE A 142 -15.52 25.64 -0.80
N GLU A 143 -15.00 25.61 0.42
CA GLU A 143 -15.16 26.71 1.38
C GLU A 143 -14.59 28.04 0.85
N ILE A 144 -13.38 28.00 0.27
CA ILE A 144 -12.77 29.16 -0.38
C ILE A 144 -13.62 29.67 -1.54
N LEU A 145 -14.18 28.77 -2.36
CA LEU A 145 -15.01 29.14 -3.50
C LEU A 145 -16.28 29.86 -3.04
N VAL A 146 -16.97 29.35 -2.02
CA VAL A 146 -18.15 29.99 -1.42
C VAL A 146 -17.81 31.41 -0.92
N GLN A 147 -16.67 31.57 -0.23
CA GLN A 147 -16.23 32.89 0.23
C GLN A 147 -16.00 33.85 -0.94
N LYS A 148 -15.36 33.39 -2.02
CA LYS A 148 -15.09 34.21 -3.20
C LYS A 148 -16.35 34.58 -3.96
N GLU A 149 -17.33 33.68 -4.04
CA GLU A 149 -18.64 34.00 -4.61
C GLU A 149 -19.36 35.10 -3.84
N GLN A 150 -19.28 35.08 -2.50
CA GLN A 150 -19.83 36.15 -1.66
C GLN A 150 -19.12 37.48 -1.89
N GLU A 151 -17.77 37.49 -1.91
CA GLU A 151 -17.00 38.71 -2.21
C GLU A 151 -17.37 39.32 -3.57
N VAL A 152 -17.58 38.48 -4.60
CA VAL A 152 -18.03 38.92 -5.93
C VAL A 152 -19.43 39.53 -5.88
N ALA A 153 -20.36 38.96 -5.11
CA ALA A 153 -21.70 39.50 -4.94
C ALA A 153 -21.67 40.89 -4.25
N ASP A 154 -20.83 41.05 -3.24
CA ASP A 154 -20.65 42.33 -2.53
C ASP A 154 -20.06 43.40 -3.45
N ILE A 155 -19.05 43.05 -4.26
CA ILE A 155 -18.44 43.95 -5.23
C ILE A 155 -19.46 44.39 -6.29
N LYS A 156 -20.28 43.47 -6.81
CA LYS A 156 -21.36 43.80 -7.76
C LYS A 156 -22.32 44.82 -7.17
N THR A 157 -22.76 44.61 -5.93
CA THR A 157 -23.65 45.54 -5.22
C THR A 157 -23.04 46.95 -5.10
N LYS A 158 -21.74 47.03 -4.80
CA LYS A 158 -21.01 48.32 -4.74
C LYS A 158 -20.91 48.98 -6.12
N ILE A 159 -20.64 48.22 -7.18
CA ILE A 159 -20.58 48.74 -8.56
C ILE A 159 -21.92 49.33 -8.97
N ASP A 160 -23.02 48.64 -8.69
CA ASP A 160 -24.36 49.12 -9.03
C ASP A 160 -24.70 50.42 -8.27
N GLY A 161 -24.30 50.52 -7.00
CA GLY A 161 -24.43 51.75 -6.22
C GLY A 161 -23.61 52.92 -6.79
N ILE A 162 -22.37 52.68 -7.20
CA ILE A 162 -21.52 53.70 -7.85
C ILE A 162 -22.14 54.14 -9.18
N ARG A 163 -22.65 53.21 -9.98
CA ARG A 163 -23.29 53.50 -11.26
C ARG A 163 -24.54 54.36 -11.08
N GLY A 164 -25.35 54.09 -10.05
CA GLY A 164 -26.50 54.93 -9.70
C GLY A 164 -26.10 56.37 -9.37
N ARG A 165 -25.13 56.55 -8.47
CA ARG A 165 -24.62 57.87 -8.08
C ARG A 165 -24.00 58.65 -9.24
N LEU A 166 -23.29 57.95 -10.14
CA LEU A 166 -22.73 58.57 -11.34
C LEU A 166 -23.84 59.11 -12.25
N GLY A 167 -24.91 58.34 -12.46
CA GLY A 167 -26.05 58.78 -13.25
C GLY A 167 -26.77 60.00 -12.65
N GLU A 168 -26.92 60.07 -11.33
CA GLU A 168 -27.47 61.25 -10.65
C GLU A 168 -26.61 62.51 -10.90
N LEU A 169 -25.28 62.40 -10.76
CA LEU A 169 -24.35 63.49 -11.01
C LEU A 169 -24.33 63.94 -12.48
N GLU A 170 -24.47 63.02 -13.43
CA GLU A 170 -24.55 63.34 -14.86
C GLU A 170 -25.80 64.17 -15.19
N VAL A 171 -26.94 63.86 -14.56
CA VAL A 171 -28.19 64.62 -14.68
C VAL A 171 -28.05 66.01 -14.06
N GLU A 172 -27.52 66.11 -12.83
CA GLU A 172 -27.32 67.37 -12.13
C GLU A 172 -26.36 68.30 -12.90
N SER A 173 -25.26 67.75 -13.43
CA SER A 173 -24.30 68.47 -14.26
C SER A 173 -24.97 69.06 -15.51
N SER A 174 -25.79 68.27 -16.21
CA SER A 174 -26.53 68.72 -17.40
C SER A 174 -27.53 69.84 -17.09
N GLU A 175 -28.21 69.76 -15.94
CA GLU A 175 -29.13 70.80 -15.49
C GLU A 175 -28.40 72.09 -15.13
N MET A 176 -27.26 71.98 -14.43
CA MET A 176 -26.42 73.12 -14.10
C MET A 176 -25.86 73.80 -15.36
N GLU A 177 -25.45 73.03 -16.36
CA GLU A 177 -24.99 73.55 -17.65
C GLU A 177 -26.09 74.31 -18.39
N LYS A 178 -27.32 73.77 -18.41
CA LYS A 178 -28.49 74.47 -18.97
C LYS A 178 -28.79 75.77 -18.23
N ASN A 179 -28.72 75.75 -16.90
CA ASN A 179 -28.93 76.94 -16.07
C ASN A 179 -27.83 77.99 -16.31
N MET A 180 -26.58 77.57 -16.44
CA MET A 180 -25.44 78.44 -16.75
C MET A 180 -25.62 79.13 -18.11
N LEU A 181 -26.03 78.39 -19.15
CA LEU A 181 -26.35 78.96 -20.46
C LEU A 181 -27.50 79.97 -20.39
N SER A 182 -28.55 79.68 -19.61
CA SER A 182 -29.66 80.61 -19.40
C SER A 182 -29.20 81.90 -18.69
N ILE A 183 -28.44 81.80 -17.60
CA ILE A 183 -27.90 82.96 -16.88
C ILE A 183 -26.99 83.77 -17.79
N LYS A 184 -26.09 83.12 -18.52
CA LYS A 184 -25.19 83.80 -19.47
C LYS A 184 -25.98 84.58 -20.52
N SER A 185 -27.00 83.98 -21.11
CA SER A 185 -27.85 84.69 -22.08
C SER A 185 -28.56 85.90 -21.47
N LYS A 186 -29.00 85.83 -20.20
CA LYS A 186 -29.59 86.99 -19.50
C LYS A 186 -28.55 88.08 -19.26
N VAL A 187 -27.34 87.72 -18.85
CA VAL A 187 -26.23 88.66 -18.64
C VAL A 187 -25.84 89.35 -19.95
N ASP A 188 -25.73 88.59 -21.04
CA ASP A 188 -25.37 89.12 -22.37
C ASP A 188 -26.44 90.10 -22.91
N ASN A 189 -27.71 89.96 -22.48
CA ASN A 189 -28.82 90.83 -22.86
C ASN A 189 -29.04 92.02 -21.89
N LEU A 190 -28.23 92.18 -20.84
CA LEU A 190 -28.33 93.35 -19.96
C LEU A 190 -27.76 94.59 -20.67
N ASP A 191 -28.65 95.47 -21.13
CA ASP A 191 -28.25 96.78 -21.64
C ASP A 191 -27.92 97.73 -20.47
N SER A 192 -26.65 97.72 -20.10
CA SER A 192 -26.11 98.53 -19.00
C SER A 192 -26.25 100.04 -19.22
N ARG A 193 -26.41 100.50 -20.48
CA ARG A 193 -26.72 101.92 -20.77
C ARG A 193 -28.15 102.29 -20.39
N SER A 194 -29.12 101.43 -20.70
CA SER A 194 -30.54 101.64 -20.37
C SER A 194 -30.80 101.74 -18.86
N LEU A 195 -30.08 100.97 -18.03
CA LEU A 195 -30.28 100.98 -16.58
C LEU A 195 -29.69 102.20 -15.89
N LEU A 196 -28.63 102.78 -16.46
CA LEU A 196 -28.01 104.01 -15.93
C LEU A 196 -28.76 105.26 -16.37
N ASP A 197 -29.43 105.23 -17.53
CA ASP A 197 -30.28 106.33 -18.02
C ASP A 197 -31.58 106.50 -17.20
N GLU A 198 -32.04 105.47 -16.48
CA GLU A 198 -33.22 105.54 -15.58
C GLU A 198 -32.93 106.17 -14.20
N LEU A 199 -31.65 106.47 -13.90
CA LEU A 199 -31.17 107.02 -12.64
C LEU A 199 -30.86 108.53 -12.69
N LEU A 200 -31.04 109.17 -13.85
CA LEU A 200 -30.88 110.62 -14.11
C LEU A 200 -32.23 111.28 -14.41
#